data_AF-A0A833FYS4-F1
#
_entry.id   AF-A0A833FYS4-F1
#
_cell.length_a   1.000
_cell.length_b   1.000
_cell.length_c   1.000
_cell.angle_alpha   90.00
_cell.angle_beta   90.00
_cell.angle_gamma   90.00
#
_symmetry.space_group_name_H-M   'P 1'
#
loop_
_entity.id
_entity.type
_entity.pdbx_description
1 polymer ?
#
loop_
_entity_poly.entity_id
_entity_poly.type
_entity_poly.pdbx_seq_one_letter_code
_entity_poly.pdbx_strand_id
1 'polypeptide(L)'
;MFLAFLVASGICPALGQSCSRDDFTKVVGEAAAALKALNDDNARAFQAKLRELKTKRGWTHDQFMKEAQPLVRDERIAAYDDETNAILTKINSLGEGGEGRADCKLLAELQTQMAALVTTTQAKWAYMFGKIAAALN
;
A
#
# COMPACT_ATOMS: atom_id res chain seq x y z
N MET A 1 30.24 54.12 -27.68
CA MET A 1 31.29 53.48 -28.51
C MET A 1 32.04 52.49 -27.62
N PHE A 2 32.34 51.30 -28.14
CA PHE A 2 32.75 50.03 -27.50
C PHE A 2 31.60 49.22 -26.86
N LEU A 3 30.96 48.31 -27.60
CA LEU A 3 31.31 46.93 -28.00
C LEU A 3 31.18 45.87 -26.89
N ALA A 4 30.43 44.83 -27.25
CA ALA A 4 30.02 43.65 -26.50
C ALA A 4 31.13 42.62 -26.28
N PHE A 5 30.97 41.73 -25.29
CA PHE A 5 31.39 40.31 -25.25
C PHE A 5 30.66 39.63 -24.07
N LEU A 6 29.68 38.72 -24.29
CA LEU A 6 29.75 37.24 -24.11
C LEU A 6 30.25 36.82 -22.70
N VAL A 7 29.57 35.96 -21.92
CA VAL A 7 29.45 34.49 -22.10
C VAL A 7 28.23 33.94 -21.32
N ALA A 8 27.66 32.87 -21.90
CA ALA A 8 26.53 32.07 -21.50
C ALA A 8 26.72 31.22 -20.22
N SER A 9 25.67 30.42 -19.94
CA SER A 9 25.61 29.23 -19.05
C SER A 9 25.16 29.57 -17.63
N GLY A 10 23.91 29.34 -17.23
CA GLY A 10 23.13 28.15 -17.50
C GLY A 10 23.61 27.00 -16.61
N ILE A 11 23.40 27.12 -15.30
CA ILE A 11 23.33 25.98 -14.39
C ILE A 11 22.26 26.32 -13.35
N CYS A 12 20.99 26.09 -13.68
CA CYS A 12 20.08 25.65 -12.63
C CYS A 12 20.73 24.37 -12.10
N PRO A 13 21.08 24.27 -10.81
CA PRO A 13 21.29 22.95 -10.25
C PRO A 13 19.96 22.25 -10.47
N ALA A 14 19.93 21.27 -11.37
CA ALA A 14 18.95 20.22 -11.23
C ALA A 14 19.10 19.78 -9.77
N LEU A 15 18.06 19.97 -8.97
CA LEU A 15 17.96 19.40 -7.63
C LEU A 15 18.00 17.88 -7.84
N GLY A 16 19.20 17.34 -8.02
CA GLY A 16 19.45 15.93 -7.85
C GLY A 16 19.15 15.69 -6.38
N GLN A 17 17.94 15.20 -6.09
CA GLN A 17 17.62 14.71 -4.76
C GLN A 17 18.73 13.72 -4.39
N SER A 18 19.61 14.11 -3.48
CA SER A 18 20.61 13.21 -2.94
C SER A 18 19.83 12.19 -2.13
N CYS A 19 19.59 11.02 -2.72
CA CYS A 19 18.97 9.93 -1.98
C CYS A 19 19.94 9.53 -0.88
N SER A 20 19.43 9.43 0.34
CA SER A 20 20.17 9.03 1.52
C SER A 20 19.59 7.74 2.06
N ARG A 21 20.34 7.02 2.90
CA ARG A 21 19.80 5.87 3.63
C ARG A 21 18.57 6.26 4.46
N ASP A 22 18.54 7.47 4.99
CA ASP A 22 17.41 7.98 5.77
C ASP A 22 16.14 8.10 4.91
N ASP A 23 16.26 8.43 3.62
CA ASP A 23 15.12 8.45 2.71
C ASP A 23 14.52 7.06 2.49
N PHE A 24 15.36 6.02 2.41
CA PHE A 24 14.87 4.63 2.35
C PHE A 24 14.09 4.27 3.62
N THR A 25 14.68 4.51 4.80
CA THR A 25 14.02 4.21 6.07
C THR A 25 12.73 5.01 6.25
N LYS A 26 12.71 6.27 5.81
CA LYS A 26 11.52 7.11 5.83
C LYS A 26 10.41 6.53 4.94
N VAL A 27 10.70 6.19 3.69
CA VAL A 27 9.71 5.59 2.77
C VAL A 27 9.14 4.30 3.34
N VAL A 28 10.00 3.43 3.89
CA VAL A 28 9.55 2.18 4.52
C VAL A 28 8.64 2.47 5.72
N GLY A 29 9.06 3.39 6.59
CA GLY A 29 8.33 3.75 7.81
C GLY A 29 6.96 4.36 7.52
N GLU A 30 6.88 5.30 6.57
CA GLU A 30 5.63 5.95 6.16
C GLU A 30 4.64 4.95 5.57
N ALA A 31 5.11 4.05 4.69
CA ALA A 31 4.26 3.02 4.10
C ALA A 31 3.78 1.99 5.13
N ALA A 32 4.67 1.55 6.04
CA ALA A 32 4.31 0.63 7.11
C ALA A 32 3.28 1.25 8.07
N ALA A 33 3.45 2.52 8.45
CA ALA A 33 2.50 3.23 9.28
C ALA A 33 1.14 3.39 8.59
N ALA A 34 1.13 3.77 7.31
CA ALA A 34 -0.08 3.89 6.51
C ALA A 34 -0.81 2.55 6.38
N LEU A 35 -0.09 1.46 6.09
CA LEU A 35 -0.64 0.12 5.98
C LEU A 35 -1.23 -0.38 7.30
N LYS A 36 -0.54 -0.14 8.41
CA LYS A 36 -1.03 -0.49 9.75
C LYS A 36 -2.31 0.26 10.08
N ALA A 37 -2.33 1.57 9.90
CA ALA A 37 -3.53 2.39 10.16
C ALA A 37 -4.71 1.91 9.30
N LEU A 38 -4.48 1.72 8.00
CA LEU A 38 -5.48 1.22 7.06
C LEU A 38 -6.09 -0.12 7.51
N ASN A 39 -5.24 -1.08 7.89
CA ASN A 39 -5.70 -2.40 8.32
C ASN A 39 -6.45 -2.34 9.65
N ASP A 40 -5.94 -1.58 10.62
CA ASP A 40 -6.56 -1.43 11.94
C ASP A 40 -7.95 -0.77 11.84
N ASP A 41 -8.06 0.31 11.06
CA ASP A 41 -9.32 1.03 10.86
C ASP A 41 -10.34 0.19 10.10
N ASN A 42 -9.93 -0.39 8.98
CA ASN A 42 -10.84 -1.19 8.16
C ASN A 42 -11.26 -2.48 8.84
N ALA A 43 -10.37 -3.15 9.58
CA ALA A 43 -10.75 -4.34 10.35
C ALA A 43 -11.82 -4.02 11.39
N ARG A 44 -11.66 -2.93 12.15
CA ARG A 44 -12.68 -2.49 13.13
C ARG A 44 -14.01 -2.19 12.44
N ALA A 45 -14.00 -1.41 11.37
CA ALA A 45 -15.20 -1.02 10.64
C ALA A 45 -15.89 -2.23 9.98
N PHE A 46 -15.13 -3.14 9.39
CA PHE A 46 -15.64 -4.35 8.75
C PHE A 46 -16.25 -5.32 9.77
N GLN A 47 -15.61 -5.51 10.93
CA GLN A 47 -16.16 -6.31 12.02
C GLN A 47 -17.49 -5.73 12.55
N ALA A 48 -17.63 -4.41 12.61
CA ALA A 48 -18.90 -3.78 12.97
C ALA A 48 -20.02 -4.14 11.98
N LYS A 49 -19.74 -4.09 10.66
CA LYS A 49 -20.70 -4.48 9.61
C LYS A 49 -21.03 -5.97 9.62
N LEU A 50 -20.07 -6.83 9.95
CA LEU A 50 -20.32 -8.27 10.12
C LEU A 50 -21.30 -8.54 11.27
N ARG A 51 -21.17 -7.82 12.39
CA ARG A 51 -22.12 -7.89 13.50
C ARG A 51 -23.50 -7.38 13.10
N GLU A 52 -23.57 -6.28 12.36
CA GLU A 52 -24.82 -5.76 11.81
C GLU A 52 -25.52 -6.79 10.92
N LEU A 53 -24.78 -7.40 9.98
CA LEU A 53 -25.31 -8.41 9.08
C LEU A 53 -25.82 -9.63 9.85
N LYS A 54 -25.05 -10.10 10.85
CA LYS A 54 -25.47 -11.21 11.72
C LYS A 54 -26.82 -10.91 12.38
N THR A 55 -26.98 -9.72 12.95
CA THR A 55 -28.23 -9.29 13.57
C THR A 55 -29.37 -9.19 12.55
N LYS A 56 -29.14 -8.55 11.40
CA LYS A 56 -30.15 -8.42 10.32
C LYS A 56 -30.66 -9.78 9.83
N ARG A 57 -29.78 -10.79 9.79
CA ARG A 57 -30.10 -12.14 9.29
C ARG A 57 -30.57 -13.10 10.40
N GLY A 58 -30.54 -12.69 11.67
CA GLY A 58 -30.90 -13.54 12.81
C GLY A 58 -30.01 -14.78 12.96
N TRP A 59 -28.76 -14.72 12.49
CA TRP A 59 -27.87 -15.87 12.48
C TRP A 59 -27.38 -16.25 13.88
N THR A 60 -27.32 -17.55 14.15
CA THR A 60 -26.57 -18.10 15.28
C THR A 60 -25.06 -17.86 15.10
N HIS A 61 -24.26 -18.18 16.12
CA HIS A 61 -22.81 -18.11 15.97
C HIS A 61 -22.28 -19.04 14.87
N ASP A 62 -22.74 -20.29 14.83
CA ASP A 62 -22.27 -21.27 13.85
C ASP A 62 -22.68 -20.90 12.42
N GLN A 63 -23.91 -20.41 12.25
CA GLN A 63 -24.35 -19.88 10.96
C GLN A 63 -23.50 -18.68 10.56
N PHE A 64 -23.23 -17.74 11.47
CA PHE A 64 -22.37 -16.61 11.17
C PHE A 64 -20.97 -17.03 10.69
N MET A 65 -20.35 -18.02 11.34
CA MET A 65 -19.02 -18.49 10.93
C MET A 65 -19.02 -19.08 9.52
N LYS A 66 -20.10 -19.77 9.12
CA LYS A 66 -20.26 -20.34 7.78
C LYS A 66 -20.61 -19.29 6.73
N GLU A 67 -21.63 -18.47 7.00
CA GLU A 67 -22.19 -17.52 6.03
C GLU A 67 -21.32 -16.28 5.85
N ALA A 68 -20.52 -15.89 6.85
CA ALA A 68 -19.57 -14.79 6.72
C ALA A 68 -18.28 -15.17 5.98
N GLN A 69 -17.93 -16.46 5.90
CA GLN A 69 -16.72 -16.94 5.22
C GLN A 69 -16.55 -16.35 3.81
N PRO A 70 -17.55 -16.40 2.89
CA PRO A 70 -17.39 -15.85 1.56
C PRO A 70 -17.18 -14.33 1.53
N LEU A 71 -17.52 -13.60 2.60
CA LEU A 71 -17.31 -12.14 2.66
C LEU A 71 -15.85 -11.76 2.92
N VAL A 72 -15.05 -12.69 3.46
CA VAL A 72 -13.65 -12.49 3.84
C VAL A 72 -12.68 -13.42 3.11
N ARG A 73 -13.19 -14.43 2.41
CA ARG A 73 -12.41 -15.41 1.65
C ARG A 73 -13.14 -15.78 0.37
N ASP A 74 -12.52 -15.44 -0.76
CA ASP A 74 -12.88 -15.90 -2.09
C ASP A 74 -11.65 -15.82 -3.01
N GLU A 75 -11.80 -16.23 -4.27
CA GLU A 75 -10.70 -16.21 -5.24
C GLU A 75 -10.15 -14.80 -5.51
N ARG A 76 -11.00 -13.76 -5.44
CA ARG A 76 -10.57 -12.38 -5.67
C ARG A 76 -9.77 -11.84 -4.48
N ILE A 77 -10.17 -12.18 -3.25
CA ILE A 77 -9.44 -11.86 -2.03
C ILE A 77 -8.11 -12.60 -2.00
N ALA A 78 -8.09 -13.88 -2.39
CA ALA A 78 -6.86 -14.65 -2.53
C ALA A 78 -5.92 -14.02 -3.55
N ALA A 79 -6.42 -13.55 -4.69
CA ALA A 79 -5.60 -12.85 -5.68
C ALA A 79 -4.96 -11.56 -5.13
N TYR A 80 -5.68 -10.78 -4.31
CA TYR A 80 -5.09 -9.63 -3.63
C TYR A 80 -4.04 -10.02 -2.59
N ASP A 81 -4.22 -11.14 -1.90
CA ASP A 81 -3.23 -11.68 -0.95
C ASP A 81 -1.95 -12.13 -1.67
N ASP A 82 -2.09 -12.81 -2.81
CA ASP A 82 -0.97 -13.23 -3.65
C ASP A 82 -0.21 -12.01 -4.22
N GLU A 83 -0.94 -11.00 -4.69
CA GLU A 83 -0.34 -9.74 -5.18
C GLU A 83 0.41 -9.01 -4.07
N THR A 84 -0.19 -8.92 -2.87
CA THR A 84 0.44 -8.34 -1.67
C THR A 84 1.75 -9.06 -1.33
N ASN A 85 1.72 -10.39 -1.31
CA ASN A 85 2.90 -11.20 -1.05
C ASN A 85 3.99 -10.98 -2.10
N ALA A 86 3.61 -10.93 -3.39
CA ALA A 86 4.56 -10.67 -4.48
C ALA A 86 5.23 -9.28 -4.36
N ILE A 87 4.48 -8.26 -3.94
CA ILE A 87 5.03 -6.92 -3.69
C ILE A 87 6.00 -6.95 -2.50
N LEU A 88 5.63 -7.61 -1.40
CA LEU A 88 6.52 -7.75 -0.23
C LEU A 88 7.82 -8.49 -0.57
N THR A 89 7.76 -9.54 -1.38
CA THR A 89 8.95 -10.23 -1.87
C THR A 89 9.86 -9.29 -2.65
N LYS A 90 9.31 -8.43 -3.52
CA LYS A 90 10.10 -7.42 -4.25
C LYS A 90 10.73 -6.42 -3.29
N ILE A 91 9.97 -5.87 -2.34
CA ILE A 91 10.49 -4.93 -1.34
C ILE A 91 11.67 -5.53 -0.58
N ASN A 92 11.56 -6.78 -0.14
CA ASN A 92 12.64 -7.48 0.56
C ASN A 92 13.90 -7.61 -0.32
N SER A 93 13.75 -7.99 -1.59
CA SER A 93 14.90 -8.10 -2.52
C SER A 93 15.61 -6.76 -2.77
N LEU A 94 14.88 -5.63 -2.70
CA LEU A 94 15.47 -4.29 -2.83
C LEU A 94 16.34 -3.94 -1.61
N GLY A 95 16.03 -4.48 -0.44
CA GLY A 95 16.82 -4.29 0.79
C GLY A 95 18.11 -5.11 0.84
N GLU A 96 18.17 -6.24 0.14
CA GLU A 96 19.32 -7.16 0.14
C GLU A 96 20.45 -6.72 -0.83
N GLY A 97 20.14 -5.93 -1.86
CA GLY A 97 21.13 -5.47 -2.86
C GLY A 97 21.90 -4.19 -2.49
N GLY A 98 21.66 -3.60 -1.32
CA GLY A 98 22.07 -2.26 -0.94
C GLY A 98 23.41 -2.15 -0.20
N GLU A 99 24.46 -2.84 -0.64
CA GLU A 99 25.80 -2.62 -0.08
C GLU A 99 26.53 -1.48 -0.81
N GLY A 100 26.46 -0.26 -0.24
CA GLY A 100 27.56 0.71 -0.36
C GLY A 100 27.30 2.06 -1.04
N ARG A 101 26.16 2.31 -1.70
CA ARG A 101 25.80 3.65 -2.20
C ARG A 101 24.30 3.84 -2.17
N ALA A 102 23.85 5.06 -1.83
CA ALA A 102 22.47 5.43 -2.00
C ALA A 102 22.15 5.46 -3.50
N ASP A 103 21.38 4.48 -3.96
CA ASP A 103 20.93 4.38 -5.35
C ASP A 103 19.53 4.97 -5.45
N CYS A 104 19.43 6.17 -6.02
CA CYS A 104 18.14 6.83 -6.24
C CYS A 104 17.18 6.01 -7.09
N LYS A 105 17.68 5.13 -7.96
CA LYS A 105 16.83 4.22 -8.73
C LYS A 105 16.19 3.16 -7.83
N LEU A 106 16.96 2.59 -6.90
CA LEU A 106 16.41 1.66 -5.90
C LEU A 106 15.42 2.35 -4.96
N LEU A 107 15.67 3.60 -4.59
CA LEU A 107 14.71 4.37 -3.78
C LEU A 107 13.39 4.60 -4.54
N ALA A 108 13.46 4.98 -5.81
CA ALA A 108 12.27 5.19 -6.64
C ALA A 108 11.48 3.88 -6.85
N GLU A 109 12.19 2.76 -7.03
CA GLU A 109 11.56 1.43 -7.12
C GLU A 109 10.89 1.06 -5.80
N LEU A 110 11.57 1.27 -4.66
CA LEU A 110 11.01 1.04 -3.33
C LEU A 110 9.74 1.88 -3.10
N GLN A 111 9.76 3.17 -3.44
CA GLN A 111 8.59 4.05 -3.35
C GLN A 111 7.43 3.51 -4.20
N THR A 112 7.72 3.03 -5.41
CA THR A 112 6.72 2.45 -6.31
C THR A 112 6.11 1.18 -5.71
N GLN A 113 6.93 0.27 -5.18
CA GLN A 113 6.44 -0.97 -4.58
C GLN A 113 5.67 -0.70 -3.28
N MET A 114 6.10 0.26 -2.46
CA MET A 114 5.36 0.65 -1.25
C MET A 114 4.01 1.29 -1.56
N ALA A 115 3.94 2.15 -2.58
CA ALA A 115 2.68 2.72 -3.04
C ALA A 115 1.74 1.61 -3.56
N ALA A 116 2.26 0.67 -4.36
CA ALA A 116 1.51 -0.48 -4.84
C ALA A 116 0.95 -1.31 -3.67
N LEU A 117 1.75 -1.60 -2.64
CA LEU A 117 1.31 -2.34 -1.45
C LEU A 117 0.10 -1.70 -0.77
N VAL A 118 0.14 -0.39 -0.56
CA VAL A 118 -0.96 0.37 0.04
C VAL A 118 -2.19 0.33 -0.88
N THR A 119 -2.02 0.56 -2.18
CA THR A 119 -3.12 0.54 -3.16
C THR A 119 -3.80 -0.84 -3.25
N THR A 120 -3.02 -1.93 -3.33
CA THR A 120 -3.56 -3.30 -3.38
C THR A 120 -4.33 -3.62 -2.11
N THR A 121 -3.82 -3.21 -0.94
CA THR A 121 -4.53 -3.40 0.33
C THR A 121 -5.82 -2.59 0.40
N GLN A 122 -5.82 -1.33 -0.07
CA GLN A 122 -7.03 -0.51 -0.18
C GLN A 122 -8.07 -1.14 -1.11
N ALA A 123 -7.64 -1.67 -2.25
CA ALA A 123 -8.51 -2.34 -3.22
C ALA A 123 -9.15 -3.61 -2.63
N LYS A 124 -8.38 -4.40 -1.87
CA LYS A 124 -8.91 -5.56 -1.13
C LYS A 124 -10.00 -5.14 -0.14
N TRP A 125 -9.73 -4.11 0.67
CA TRP A 125 -10.73 -3.60 1.61
C TRP A 125 -11.97 -3.08 0.91
N ALA A 126 -11.82 -2.28 -0.15
CA ALA A 126 -12.95 -1.75 -0.93
C ALA A 126 -13.81 -2.88 -1.50
N TYR A 127 -13.19 -3.94 -2.03
CA TYR A 127 -13.89 -5.13 -2.49
C TYR A 127 -14.68 -5.81 -1.38
N MET A 128 -14.04 -6.09 -0.23
CA MET A 128 -14.71 -6.69 0.93
C MET A 128 -15.89 -5.82 1.42
N PHE A 129 -15.70 -4.51 1.53
CA PHE A 129 -16.76 -3.57 1.90
C PHE A 129 -17.91 -3.57 0.90
N GLY A 130 -17.62 -3.67 -0.40
CA GLY A 130 -18.63 -3.84 -1.44
C GLY A 130 -19.47 -5.10 -1.22
N LYS A 131 -18.84 -6.24 -0.91
CA LYS A 131 -19.56 -7.49 -0.63
C LYS A 131 -20.51 -7.37 0.55
N ILE A 132 -20.03 -6.83 1.68
CA ILE A 132 -20.87 -6.73 2.88
C ILE A 132 -21.95 -5.66 2.74
N ALA A 133 -21.68 -4.57 2.02
CA ALA A 133 -22.71 -3.57 1.70
C ALA A 133 -23.82 -4.20 0.84
N ALA A 134 -23.47 -4.99 -0.17
CA ALA A 134 -24.45 -5.73 -0.97
C ALA A 134 -25.26 -6.73 -0.14
N ALA A 135 -24.63 -7.44 0.80
CA ALA A 135 -25.32 -8.38 1.69
C ALA A 135 -26.22 -7.69 2.75
N LEU A 136 -25.93 -6.43 3.07
CA LEU A 136 -26.67 -5.59 4.01
C LEU A 136 -27.84 -4.83 3.39
N ASN A 137 -27.97 -4.80 2.05
CA ASN A 137 -29.19 -4.33 1.39
C ASN A 137 -30.25 -5.44 1.46
#